data_AF-A0A951JZT9-F1
#
_entry.id   AF-A0A951JZT9-F1
#
_cell.length_a   1.000
_cell.length_b   1.000
_cell.length_c   1.000
_cell.angle_alpha   90.00
_cell.angle_beta   90.00
_cell.angle_gamma   90.00
#
_symmetry.space_group_name_H-M   'P 1'
#
loop_
_entity.id
_entity.type
_entity.pdbx_description
1 polymer ?
#
loop_
_entity_poly.entity_id
_entity_poly.type
_entity_poly.pdbx_seq_one_letter_code
_entity_poly.pdbx_strand_id
1 'polypeptide(L)' 'MTTLVVLDQGESISISFDDLLKYHGRSSIAGVAHAFKAMERAFPLLSPGGPPERYDITVESGFPGGGARD' A
#
# COMPACT_ATOMS: atom_id res chain seq x y z
N MET A 1 -7.59 -13.63 -4.55
CA MET A 1 -7.31 -12.19 -4.71
C MET A 1 -6.31 -11.81 -3.64
N THR A 2 -5.20 -11.15 -3.99
CA THR A 2 -4.16 -10.80 -3.01
C THR A 2 -4.54 -9.53 -2.25
N THR A 3 -4.19 -9.46 -0.97
CA THR A 3 -4.35 -8.27 -0.12
C THR A 3 -2.99 -7.85 0.43
N LEU A 4 -2.83 -6.55 0.69
CA LEU A 4 -1.77 -6.05 1.55
C LEU A 4 -2.23 -6.22 3.00
N VAL A 5 -1.33 -6.67 3.86
CA VAL A 5 -1.59 -6.75 5.30
C VAL A 5 -0.63 -5.80 5.99
N VAL A 6 -1.16 -4.95 6.86
CA VAL A 6 -0.42 -4.04 7.74
C VAL A 6 -0.99 -4.15 9.15
N LEU A 7 -0.25 -3.68 10.14
CA LEU A 7 -0.73 -3.51 11.49
C LEU A 7 -1.13 -2.05 11.75
N ASP A 8 -2.14 -1.85 12.59
CA ASP A 8 -2.50 -0.56 13.18
C ASP A 8 -2.57 -0.75 14.69
N GLN A 9 -1.49 -0.36 15.38
CA GLN A 9 -1.38 -0.54 16.83
C GLN A 9 -1.56 -2.02 17.24
N GLY A 10 -0.92 -2.91 16.49
CA GLY A 10 -0.99 -4.37 16.69
C GLY A 10 -2.23 -5.04 16.09
N GLU A 11 -3.23 -4.30 15.60
CA GLU A 11 -4.40 -4.88 14.94
C GLU A 11 -4.14 -5.08 13.45
N SER A 12 -4.46 -6.26 12.93
CA SER A 12 -4.22 -6.59 11.52
C SER A 12 -5.30 -6.01 10.61
N ILE A 13 -4.89 -5.23 9.61
CA ILE A 13 -5.76 -4.68 8.58
C ILE A 13 -5.39 -5.30 7.23
N SER A 14 -6.38 -5.88 6.55
CA SER A 14 -6.25 -6.37 5.18
C SER A 14 -6.82 -5.36 4.20
N ILE A 15 -6.02 -4.95 3.22
CA ILE A 15 -6.36 -3.94 2.21
C ILE A 15 -6.30 -4.61 0.84
N SER A 16 -7.44 -4.71 0.15
CA SER A 16 -7.47 -5.20 -1.23
C SER A 16 -7.23 -4.07 -2.23
N PHE A 17 -6.92 -4.44 -3.47
CA PHE A 17 -6.86 -3.47 -4.56
C PHE A 17 -8.20 -2.76 -4.78
N ASP A 18 -9.33 -3.45 -4.61
CA ASP A 18 -10.65 -2.84 -4.71
C ASP A 18 -10.92 -1.81 -3.61
N ASP A 19 -10.37 -2.01 -2.41
CA ASP A 19 -10.48 -1.04 -1.32
C ASP A 19 -9.70 0.24 -1.66
N LEU A 20 -8.51 0.11 -2.24
CA LEU A 20 -7.76 1.25 -2.75
C LEU A 20 -8.51 1.98 -3.86
N LEU A 21 -9.17 1.26 -4.77
CA LEU A 21 -10.00 1.90 -5.82
C LEU A 21 -11.22 2.62 -5.25
N LYS A 22 -11.82 2.13 -4.15
CA LYS A 22 -12.92 2.83 -3.46
C LYS A 22 -12.43 4.11 -2.79
N TYR A 23 -11.22 4.09 -2.22
CA TYR A 23 -10.62 5.23 -1.52
C TYR A 23 -10.10 6.30 -2.48
N HIS A 24 -9.19 5.92 -3.38
CA HIS A 24 -8.54 6.84 -4.32
C HIS A 24 -9.47 7.28 -5.46
N GLY A 25 -10.44 6.44 -5.82
CA GLY A 25 -11.22 6.60 -7.03
C GLY A 25 -10.48 6.10 -8.27
N ARG A 26 -10.95 6.55 -9.45
CA ARG A 26 -10.55 5.96 -10.75
C ARG A 26 -9.78 6.91 -11.69
N SER A 27 -9.41 8.11 -11.22
CA SER A 27 -8.71 9.11 -12.03
C SER A 27 -7.25 8.74 -12.30
N SER A 28 -6.58 8.03 -11.39
CA SER A 28 -5.16 7.64 -11.53
C SER A 28 -4.90 6.15 -11.19
N ILE A 29 -5.71 5.24 -11.74
CA ILE A 29 -5.66 3.78 -11.45
C ILE A 29 -4.26 3.18 -11.68
N ALA A 30 -3.54 3.64 -12.70
CA ALA A 30 -2.19 3.14 -12.97
C ALA A 30 -1.23 3.40 -11.80
N GLY A 31 -1.33 4.56 -11.13
CA GLY A 31 -0.52 4.88 -9.94
C GLY A 31 -0.82 3.93 -8.78
N VAL A 32 -2.11 3.75 -8.47
CA VAL A 32 -2.58 2.82 -7.42
C VAL A 32 -2.10 1.39 -7.69
N ALA A 33 -2.19 0.92 -8.94
CA ALA A 33 -1.73 -0.42 -9.32
C ALA A 33 -0.22 -0.58 -9.12
N HIS A 34 0.58 0.43 -9.49
CA HIS A 34 2.02 0.40 -9.26
C HIS A 34 2.35 0.38 -7.76
N ALA A 35 1.72 1.25 -6.96
CA ALA A 35 1.94 1.32 -5.52
C ALA A 35 1.55 -0.01 -4.83
N PHE A 36 0.41 -0.60 -5.19
CA PHE A 36 -0.05 -1.87 -4.64
C PHE A 36 0.96 -3.00 -4.90
N LYS A 37 1.42 -3.15 -6.14
CA LYS A 37 2.40 -4.19 -6.50
C LYS A 37 3.78 -3.92 -5.89
N ALA A 38 4.18 -2.65 -5.76
CA ALA A 38 5.43 -2.28 -5.10
C ALA A 38 5.39 -2.67 -3.61
N MET A 39 4.33 -2.33 -2.89
CA MET A 39 4.14 -2.70 -1.48
C MET A 39 4.06 -4.21 -1.28
N GLU A 40 3.31 -4.92 -2.15
CA GLU A 40 3.18 -6.38 -2.09
C GLU A 40 4.55 -7.07 -2.20
N ARG A 41 5.46 -6.52 -3.00
CA ARG A 41 6.82 -7.04 -3.11
C ARG A 41 7.72 -6.58 -1.97
N ALA A 42 7.59 -5.33 -1.52
CA ALA A 42 8.48 -4.68 -0.59
C ALA A 42 8.26 -5.13 0.86
N PHE A 43 7.01 -5.28 1.31
CA PHE A 43 6.74 -5.60 2.73
C PHE A 43 7.43 -6.88 3.21
N PRO A 44 7.41 -8.02 2.48
CA PRO A 44 8.15 -9.21 2.90
C PRO A 44 9.67 -9.04 2.93
N LEU A 45 10.21 -8.09 2.16
CA LEU A 45 11.65 -7.81 2.11
C LEU A 45 12.10 -6.87 3.23
N LEU A 46 11.27 -5.89 3.56
CA LEU A 46 11.57 -4.84 4.53
C LEU A 46 11.09 -5.20 5.95
N SER A 47 10.08 -6.06 6.06
CA SER A 47 9.53 -6.57 7.32
C SER A 47 9.46 -8.11 7.29
N PRO A 48 10.61 -8.79 7.43
CA PRO A 48 10.68 -10.25 7.31
C PRO A 48 9.98 -11.00 8.46
N GLY A 49 9.66 -10.33 9.58
CA GLY A 49 9.00 -10.91 10.75
C GLY A 49 7.46 -10.91 10.69
N GLY A 50 6.86 -10.26 9.70
CA GLY A 50 5.42 -10.15 9.56
C GLY A 50 4.98 -8.84 8.91
N PRO A 51 3.67 -8.55 8.87
CA PRO A 51 3.15 -7.29 8.38
C PRO A 51 3.78 -6.07 9.09
N PRO A 52 4.14 -5.00 8.37
CA PRO A 52 4.66 -3.78 8.99
C PRO A 52 3.56 -3.02 9.75
N GLU A 53 3.93 -2.29 10.81
CA GLU A 53 3.07 -1.27 11.43
C GLU A 53 2.90 -0.08 10.47
N ARG A 54 1.65 0.36 10.26
CA ARG A 54 1.33 1.43 9.30
C ARG A 54 2.05 2.75 9.60
N TYR A 55 2.37 3.01 10.85
CA TYR A 55 3.07 4.22 11.29
C TYR A 55 4.59 4.16 11.11
N ASP A 56 5.14 2.97 10.84
CA ASP A 56 6.57 2.77 10.55
C ASP A 56 6.87 2.81 9.04
N ILE A 57 5.82 2.84 8.20
CA ILE A 57 5.95 2.89 6.74
C ILE A 57 6.17 4.33 6.29
N THR A 58 7.28 4.58 5.61
CA THR A 58 7.54 5.83 4.89
C THR A 58 7.68 5.54 3.40
N VAL A 59 7.03 6.35 2.56
CA VAL A 59 7.14 6.26 1.10
C VAL A 59 7.72 7.56 0.56
N GLU A 60 8.86 7.46 -0.11
CA GLU A 60 9.44 8.56 -0.87
C GLU A 60 9.26 8.29 -2.37
N SER A 61 8.70 9.26 -3.09
CA SER A 61 8.41 9.12 -4.51
C SER A 61 8.85 10.36 -5.27
N GLY A 62 9.67 10.16 -6.31
CA GLY A 62 10.00 11.23 -7.27
C GLY A 62 8.89 11.50 -8.29
N PHE A 63 7.77 10.77 -8.23
CA PHE A 63 6.66 10.95 -9.15
C PHE A 63 5.80 12.16 -8.75
N PRO A 64 5.61 13.15 -9.64
CA PRO A 64 4.89 14.38 -9.28
C PRO A 64 3.35 14.23 -9.32
N GLY A 65 2.82 13.13 -9.86
CA GLY A 65 1.37 12.95 -10.03
C GLY A 65 0.67 12.48 -8.75
N GLY A 66 -0.61 12.86 -8.59
CA GLY A 66 -1.40 12.59 -7.39
C GLY A 66 -1.62 11.10 -7.09
N GLY A 67 -1.60 10.23 -8.10
CA GLY A 67 -1.78 8.78 -7.92
C GLY A 67 -0.71 8.06 -7.10
N ALA A 68 0.34 8.75 -6.65
CA ALA A 68 1.34 8.21 -5.72
C ALA A 68 1.34 8.90 -4.34
N ARG A 69 0.43 9.86 -4.10
CA ARG A 69 0.30 10.60 -2.83
C ARG A 69 -0.80 10.06 -1.92
N ASP A 70 -1.79 9.41 -2.52
CA ASP A 70 -2.99 8.89 -1.85
C ASP A 70 -2.79 7.40 -1.51
#